data_AF-A0A0S6WRD9-F1
#
_entry.id   AF-A0A0S6WRD9-F1
#
_cell.length_a   1.000
_cell.length_b   1.000
_cell.length_c   1.000
_cell.angle_alpha   90.00
_cell.angle_beta   90.00
_cell.angle_gamma   90.00
#
_symmetry.space_group_name_H-M   'P 1'
#
loop_
_entity.id
_entity.type
_entity.pdbx_description
1 polymer ?
#
loop_
_entity_poly.entity_id
_entity_poly.type
_entity_poly.pdbx_seq_one_letter_code
_entity_poly.pdbx_strand_id
1 'polypeptide(L)' 'MQRSLTLDCNGLPHAPTVLRIKQALVGKKAGSSRVGVLVGADCDHARIAGSLGKLASRIELLSGPAPKTLD' A
#
# COMPACT_ATOMS: atom_id res chain seq x y z
N MET A 1 -12.49 16.27 -9.84
CA MET A 1 -12.58 14.85 -9.44
C MET A 1 -11.32 14.48 -8.69
N GLN A 2 -11.40 14.21 -7.40
CA GLN A 2 -10.22 13.87 -6.59
C GLN A 2 -9.91 12.39 -6.82
N ARG A 3 -8.90 12.11 -7.65
CA ARG A 3 -8.41 10.73 -7.87
C ARG A 3 -8.00 10.15 -6.52
N SER A 4 -8.65 9.07 -6.10
CA SER A 4 -8.16 8.21 -5.04
C SER A 4 -6.74 7.78 -5.42
N LEU A 5 -5.73 8.25 -4.68
CA LEU A 5 -4.34 7.92 -4.96
C LEU A 5 -4.15 6.42 -4.68
N THR A 6 -3.86 5.64 -5.73
CA THR A 6 -3.41 4.26 -5.60
C THR A 6 -1.91 4.22 -5.87
N LEU A 7 -1.15 3.73 -4.90
CA LEU A 7 0.28 3.47 -5.03
C LEU A 7 0.47 2.05 -5.56
N ASP A 8 1.22 1.91 -6.65
CA ASP A 8 1.69 0.59 -7.08
C ASP A 8 3.00 0.27 -6.36
N CYS A 9 2.97 -0.77 -5.52
CA CYS A 9 4.11 -1.32 -4.80
C CYS A 9 4.32 -2.80 -5.15
N ASN A 10 3.75 -3.29 -6.26
CA ASN A 10 4.00 -4.65 -6.73
C ASN A 10 5.50 -4.86 -6.99
N GLY A 11 6.00 -6.04 -6.61
CA GLY A 11 7.41 -6.39 -6.77
C GLY A 11 8.38 -5.67 -5.85
N LEU A 12 7.91 -4.73 -5.00
CA LEU A 12 8.76 -4.11 -3.99
C LEU A 12 8.88 -5.02 -2.75
N PRO A 13 10.10 -5.15 -2.18
CA PRO A 13 10.25 -5.82 -0.90
C PRO A 13 9.58 -5.03 0.24
N HIS A 14 9.41 -5.70 1.39
CA HIS A 14 8.70 -5.16 2.56
C HIS A 14 9.13 -3.74 2.96
N ALA A 15 10.43 -3.51 3.13
CA ALA A 15 10.96 -2.22 3.60
C ALA A 15 10.67 -1.05 2.63
N PRO A 16 10.97 -1.13 1.31
CA PRO A 16 10.62 -0.06 0.38
C PRO A 16 9.11 0.13 0.22
N THR A 17 8.30 -0.92 0.32
CA THR A 17 6.82 -0.78 0.35
C THR A 17 6.37 0.08 1.51
N VAL A 18 6.82 -0.21 2.74
CA VAL A 18 6.49 0.59 3.93
C VAL A 18 6.97 2.04 3.79
N LEU A 19 8.16 2.25 3.24
CA LEU A 19 8.70 3.60 3.03
C LEU A 19 7.85 4.40 2.03
N ARG A 20 7.48 3.78 0.91
CA ARG A 20 6.68 4.43 -0.14
C ARG A 20 5.30 4.84 0.39
N ILE A 21 4.68 3.99 1.20
CA ILE A 21 3.42 4.29 1.88
C ILE A 21 3.60 5.48 2.83
N LYS A 22 4.63 5.48 3.68
CA LYS A 22 4.89 6.60 4.60
C LYS A 22 5.06 7.91 3.85
N GLN A 23 5.83 7.92 2.77
CA GLN A 23 6.04 9.09 1.92
C GLN A 23 4.74 9.62 1.31
N ALA A 24 3.87 8.74 0.82
CA ALA A 24 2.58 9.13 0.25
C ALA A 24 1.59 9.67 1.28
N LEU A 25 1.78 9.35 2.57
CA LEU A 25 0.97 9.87 3.67
C LEU A 25 1.52 11.18 4.24
N VAL A 26 2.73 11.60 3.88
CA VAL A 26 3.29 12.91 4.25
C VAL A 26 2.39 14.01 3.68
N GLY A 27 2.04 15.00 4.51
CA GLY A 27 1.21 16.14 4.10
C GLY A 27 -0.29 15.83 3.97
N LYS A 28 -0.72 14.55 3.98
CA LYS A 28 -2.16 14.24 4.05
C LYS A 28 -2.70 14.53 5.45
N LYS A 29 -3.83 15.25 5.53
CA LYS A 29 -4.58 15.45 6.79
C LYS A 29 -5.18 14.13 7.29
N ALA A 30 -5.28 14.01 8.61
CA ALA A 30 -6.11 12.98 9.24
C ALA A 30 -7.57 13.17 8.78
N GLY A 31 -8.26 12.08 8.40
CA GLY A 31 -9.62 12.11 7.86
C GLY A 31 -9.75 12.30 6.34
N SER A 32 -8.64 12.45 5.61
CA SER A 32 -8.66 12.36 4.15
C SER A 32 -8.93 10.93 3.67
N SER A 33 -9.45 10.75 2.45
CA SER A 33 -9.66 9.43 1.84
C SER A 33 -8.40 8.57 1.95
N ARG A 34 -8.62 7.27 2.23
CA ARG A 34 -7.54 6.28 2.31
C ARG A 34 -6.73 6.24 1.02
N VAL A 35 -5.46 5.89 1.14
CA VAL A 35 -4.56 5.64 0.00
C VAL A 35 -4.64 4.16 -0.34
N GLY A 36 -5.04 3.83 -1.57
CA GLY A 36 -4.95 2.45 -2.06
C GLY A 36 -3.49 2.07 -2.25
N VAL A 37 -3.11 0.85 -1.91
CA VAL A 37 -1.73 0.36 -2.07
C VAL A 37 -1.80 -1.02 -2.70
N LEU A 38 -1.39 -1.13 -3.96
CA LEU A 38 -1.32 -2.38 -4.67
C LEU A 38 -0.02 -3.10 -4.28
N VAL A 39 -0.14 -4.29 -3.71
CA VAL A 39 0.99 -5.13 -3.32
C VAL A 39 0.91 -6.49 -3.97
N GLY A 40 2.07 -7.11 -4.18
CA GLY A 40 2.16 -8.43 -4.81
C GLY A 40 1.55 -9.53 -3.93
N ALA A 41 1.24 -10.68 -4.55
CA ALA A 41 0.62 -11.82 -3.85
C ALA A 41 1.46 -12.34 -2.68
N ASP A 42 2.79 -12.24 -2.75
CA ASP A 42 3.71 -12.68 -1.68
C ASP A 42 3.88 -11.65 -0.55
N CYS A 43 3.17 -10.51 -0.60
CA CYS A 43 3.32 -9.45 0.38
C CYS A 43 2.44 -9.72 1.61
N ASP A 44 3.09 -9.88 2.77
CA ASP A 44 2.40 -10.06 4.04
C ASP A 44 1.73 -8.75 4.50
N HIS A 45 0.41 -8.68 4.30
CA HIS A 45 -0.41 -7.53 4.68
C HIS A 45 -0.33 -7.24 6.19
N ALA A 46 -0.29 -8.28 7.04
CA ALA A 46 -0.22 -8.11 8.48
C ALA A 46 1.13 -7.51 8.89
N ARG A 47 2.22 -7.97 8.27
CA ARG A 47 3.56 -7.43 8.49
C ARG A 47 3.67 -5.97 8.06
N ILE A 48 3.07 -5.60 6.92
CA ILE A 48 3.02 -4.20 6.45
C ILE A 48 2.22 -3.34 7.42
N ALA A 49 1.02 -3.78 7.79
CA ALA A 49 0.16 -3.07 8.73
C ALA A 49 0.86 -2.85 10.08
N GLY A 50 1.53 -3.88 10.62
CA GLY A 50 2.31 -3.79 11.85
C GLY A 50 3.45 -2.76 11.74
N SER A 51 4.15 -2.72 10.60
CA SER A 51 5.25 -1.76 10.36
C SER A 51 4.77 -0.31 10.20
N LEU A 52 3.50 -0.11 9.83
CA LEU A 52 2.87 1.20 9.68
C LEU A 52 2.22 1.70 10.98
N GLY A 53 1.87 0.80 11.90
CA GLY A 53 1.22 1.13 13.16
C GLY A 53 -0.06 1.94 12.94
N LYS A 54 -0.18 3.11 13.58
CA LYS A 54 -1.37 3.99 13.48
C LYS A 54 -1.68 4.43 12.04
N LEU A 55 -0.67 4.47 11.16
CA LEU A 55 -0.83 4.87 9.76
C LEU A 55 -1.57 3.81 8.92
N ALA A 56 -1.63 2.55 9.36
CA ALA A 56 -2.31 1.47 8.64
C ALA A 56 -3.79 1.77 8.42
N SER A 57 -4.45 2.49 9.34
CA SER A 57 -5.86 2.90 9.22
C SER A 57 -6.14 3.88 8.06
N ARG A 58 -5.07 4.49 7.51
CA ARG A 58 -5.11 5.50 6.45
C ARG A 58 -4.86 4.92 5.07
N ILE A 59 -4.62 3.62 4.97
CA ILE A 59 -4.39 2.93 3.70
C ILE A 59 -5.39 1.81 3.51
N GLU A 60 -5.49 1.37 2.27
CA GLU A 60 -6.22 0.17 1.88
C GLU A 60 -5.27 -0.69 1.06
N LEU A 61 -4.88 -1.84 1.61
CA LEU A 61 -4.02 -2.80 0.90
C LEU A 61 -4.88 -3.55 -0.12
N LEU A 62 -4.48 -3.46 -1.38
CA LEU A 62 -5.09 -4.12 -2.52
C LEU A 62 -4.12 -5.20 -2.98
N SER A 63 -4.59 -6.44 -3.10
CA SER A 63 -3.80 -7.49 -3.74
C SER A 63 -3.95 -7.35 -5.25
N GLY A 64 -2.83 -7.24 -5.97
CA GLY A 64 -2.85 -7.35 -7.42
C GLY A 64 -3.30 -8.75 -7.87
N PRO A 65 -3.82 -8.91 -9.10
CA PRO A 65 -4.01 -10.24 -9.64
C PRO A 65 -2.67 -10.98 -9.58
N ALA A 66 -2.68 -12.23 -9.10
CA ALA A 66 -1.51 -13.10 -9.16
C ALA A 66 -0.91 -13.03 -10.58
N PRO A 67 0.43 -13.00 -10.74
CA PRO A 67 1.02 -13.02 -12.06
C PRO A 67 0.38 -14.18 -12.83
N LYS A 68 -0.27 -13.88 -13.96
CA LYS A 68 -0.68 -14.95 -14.87
C LYS A 68 0.62 -15.63 -15.25
N THR A 69 0.86 -16.84 -14.76
CA THR A 69 1.81 -17.75 -15.37
C THR A 69 1.38 -17.83 -16.83
N LEU A 70 2.13 -17.17 -17.73
CA LEU A 70 2.07 -17.54 -19.14
C LEU A 70 2.75 -18.90 -19.17
N ASP A 71 1.93 -19.92 -19.38
CA ASP A 71 2.35 -21.28 -19.74
C ASP A 71 3.16 -21.24 -21.05
#